data_AF-T0ZV50-F1
#
_entry.id   AF-T0ZV50-F1
#
_cell.length_a   1.000
_cell.length_b   1.000
_cell.length_c   1.000
_cell.angle_alpha   90.00
_cell.angle_beta   90.00
_cell.angle_gamma   90.00
#
_symmetry.space_group_name_H-M   'P 1'
#
loop_
_entity.id
_entity.type
_entity.pdbx_description
1 polymer ?
#
loop_
_entity_poly.entity_id
_entity_poly.type
_entity_poly.pdbx_seq_one_letter_code
_entity_poly.pdbx_strand_id
1 'polypeptide(L)'
;FGLVFLITGIAFKFGAAPFHMWLPDVYEGSPTPVTAFVASAPKLAAVGMALRLLDLGLMPLAPYWREMLAVLAVASLAIGSLVAIVQTNLKRMLAYSTIGHMGFLFLG
;
A
#
# COMPACT_ATOMS: atom_id res chain seq x y z
N PHE A 1 -1.02 19.59 -9.41
CA PHE A 1 -2.17 18.66 -9.38
C PHE A 1 -1.81 17.25 -9.89
N GLY A 2 -1.10 17.07 -11.02
CA GLY A 2 -0.74 15.73 -11.54
C GLY A 2 0.00 14.81 -10.53
N LEU A 3 0.85 15.38 -9.67
CA LEU A 3 1.55 14.63 -8.62
C LEU A 3 0.59 13.86 -7.71
N VAL A 4 -0.54 14.47 -7.33
CA VAL A 4 -1.53 13.84 -6.44
C VAL A 4 -2.07 12.56 -7.09
N PHE A 5 -2.44 12.62 -8.38
CA PHE A 5 -2.91 11.44 -9.11
C PHE A 5 -1.86 10.32 -9.20
N LEU A 6 -0.59 10.68 -9.40
CA LEU A 6 0.49 9.70 -9.40
C LEU A 6 0.65 9.02 -8.04
N ILE A 7 0.66 9.80 -6.96
CA ILE A 7 0.77 9.27 -5.59
C ILE A 7 -0.46 8.43 -5.22
N THR A 8 -1.66 8.86 -5.59
CA THR A 8 -2.89 8.07 -5.44
C THR A 8 -2.79 6.72 -6.17
N GLY A 9 -2.30 6.71 -7.41
CA GLY A 9 -2.10 5.47 -8.18
C GLY A 9 -1.09 4.53 -7.55
N ILE A 10 0.02 5.07 -7.05
CA ILE A 10 1.03 4.31 -6.28
C ILE A 10 0.38 3.72 -5.02
N ALA A 11 -0.28 4.54 -4.22
CA ALA A 11 -0.93 4.12 -2.97
C ALA A 11 -1.99 3.03 -3.21
N PHE A 12 -2.81 3.17 -4.25
CA PHE A 12 -3.77 2.14 -4.67
C PHE A 12 -3.08 0.82 -5.02
N LYS A 13 -1.98 0.87 -5.79
CA LYS A 13 -1.25 -0.34 -6.21
C LYS A 13 -0.64 -1.09 -5.03
N PHE A 14 -0.16 -0.35 -4.04
CA PHE A 14 0.31 -0.93 -2.78
C PHE A 14 -0.83 -1.37 -1.85
N GLY A 15 -2.06 -0.90 -2.07
CA GLY A 15 -3.16 -1.10 -1.13
C GLY A 15 -2.94 -0.35 0.18
N ALA A 16 -2.31 0.82 0.12
CA ALA A 16 -2.11 1.71 1.27
C ALA A 16 -3.37 2.51 1.57
N ALA A 17 -3.59 2.90 2.81
CA ALA A 17 -4.70 3.76 3.16
C ALA A 17 -4.49 5.19 2.63
N PRO A 18 -5.56 5.87 2.14
CA PRO A 18 -6.97 5.48 2.17
C PRO A 18 -7.45 4.71 0.92
N PHE A 19 -6.58 4.08 0.14
CA PHE A 19 -6.95 3.41 -1.13
C PHE A 19 -6.89 1.87 -1.03
N HIS A 20 -7.11 1.34 0.18
CA HIS A 20 -6.89 -0.06 0.53
C HIS A 20 -8.16 -0.93 0.47
N MET A 21 -9.35 -0.36 0.24
CA MET A 21 -10.64 -1.04 0.44
C MET A 21 -10.80 -2.33 -0.37
N TRP A 22 -10.14 -2.43 -1.52
CA TRP A 22 -10.19 -3.61 -2.37
C TRP A 22 -9.41 -4.81 -1.79
N LEU A 23 -8.38 -4.55 -0.98
CA LEU A 23 -7.41 -5.58 -0.59
C LEU A 23 -8.02 -6.69 0.28
N PRO A 24 -8.82 -6.40 1.34
CA PRO A 24 -9.40 -7.44 2.18
C PRO A 24 -10.33 -8.38 1.40
N ASP A 25 -11.19 -7.82 0.55
CA ASP A 25 -12.19 -8.60 -0.18
C ASP A 25 -11.55 -9.43 -1.30
N VAL A 26 -10.49 -8.93 -1.94
CA VAL A 26 -9.71 -9.71 -2.92
C VAL A 26 -8.92 -10.83 -2.24
N TYR A 27 -8.33 -10.58 -1.07
CA TYR A 27 -7.61 -11.63 -0.34
C TYR A 27 -8.55 -12.74 0.09
N GLU A 28 -9.70 -12.40 0.66
CA GLU A 28 -10.68 -13.38 1.11
C GLU A 28 -11.33 -14.15 -0.06
N GLY A 29 -11.76 -13.44 -1.09
CA GLY A 29 -12.52 -13.99 -2.22
C GLY A 29 -11.68 -14.79 -3.23
N SER A 30 -10.35 -14.66 -3.22
CA SER A 30 -9.48 -15.38 -4.16
C SER A 30 -9.00 -16.73 -3.61
N PRO A 31 -8.74 -17.73 -4.48
CA PRO A 31 -8.04 -18.95 -4.09
C PRO A 31 -6.68 -18.61 -3.45
N THR A 32 -6.27 -19.34 -2.42
CA THR A 32 -5.06 -19.03 -1.64
C THR A 32 -3.79 -18.84 -2.48
N PRO A 33 -3.52 -19.63 -3.55
CA PRO A 33 -2.37 -19.39 -4.41
C PRO A 33 -2.43 -18.03 -5.14
N VAL A 34 -3.63 -17.62 -5.56
CA VAL A 34 -3.86 -16.32 -6.21
C VAL A 34 -3.66 -15.20 -5.20
N THR A 35 -4.16 -15.35 -3.97
CA THR A 35 -3.92 -14.41 -2.88
C THR A 35 -2.42 -14.22 -2.64
N ALA A 36 -1.65 -15.31 -2.54
CA ALA A 36 -0.21 -15.27 -2.32
C ALA A 36 0.53 -14.56 -3.47
N PHE A 37 0.13 -14.81 -4.72
CA PHE A 37 0.70 -14.14 -5.88
C PHE A 37 0.41 -12.63 -5.86
N VAL A 38 -0.85 -12.24 -5.65
CA VAL A 38 -1.29 -10.83 -5.58
C VAL A 38 -0.61 -10.08 -4.42
N ALA A 39 -0.40 -10.77 -3.29
CA ALA A 39 0.26 -10.22 -2.12
C ALA A 39 1.77 -9.94 -2.31
N SER A 40 2.41 -10.56 -3.31
CA SER A 40 3.88 -10.57 -3.45
C SER A 40 4.36 -9.92 -4.74
N ALA A 41 4.32 -10.64 -5.87
CA ALA A 41 5.01 -10.26 -7.09
C ALA A 41 4.60 -8.87 -7.64
N PRO A 42 3.31 -8.52 -7.74
CA PRO A 42 2.92 -7.18 -8.19
C PRO A 42 3.38 -6.06 -7.25
N LYS A 43 3.48 -6.33 -5.94
CA LYS A 43 3.95 -5.35 -4.96
C LYS A 43 5.45 -5.12 -5.06
N LEU A 44 6.25 -6.18 -5.24
CA LEU A 44 7.68 -6.05 -5.49
C LEU A 44 7.97 -5.25 -6.77
N ALA A 45 7.23 -5.54 -7.85
CA ALA A 45 7.33 -4.76 -9.08
C ALA A 45 6.93 -3.29 -8.87
N ALA A 46 5.91 -3.03 -8.05
CA ALA A 46 5.48 -1.68 -7.70
C ALA A 46 6.54 -0.90 -6.91
N VAL A 47 7.35 -1.55 -6.06
CA VAL A 47 8.51 -0.91 -5.40
C VAL A 47 9.51 -0.41 -6.44
N GLY A 48 9.92 -1.26 -7.38
CA GLY A 48 10.83 -0.86 -8.45
C GLY A 48 10.28 0.28 -9.32
N MET A 49 8.98 0.24 -9.63
CA MET A 49 8.30 1.32 -10.34
C MET A 49 8.29 2.63 -9.53
N ALA A 50 7.94 2.57 -8.24
CA ALA A 50 7.84 3.74 -7.38
C ALA A 50 9.21 4.42 -7.18
N LEU A 51 10.25 3.65 -6.89
CA LEU A 51 11.62 4.17 -6.77
C LEU A 51 12.06 4.85 -8.07
N ARG A 52 11.86 4.19 -9.22
CA ARG A 52 12.23 4.76 -10.51
C ARG A 52 11.48 6.05 -10.82
N LEU A 53 10.18 6.11 -10.51
CA LEU A 53 9.36 7.28 -10.79
C LEU A 53 9.67 8.45 -9.84
N LEU A 54 9.77 8.18 -8.54
CA LEU A 54 9.94 9.22 -7.52
C LEU A 54 11.38 9.77 -7.49
N ASP A 55 12.38 8.89 -7.49
CA ASP A 55 13.78 9.31 -7.35
C ASP A 55 14.38 9.81 -8.65
N LEU A 56 14.07 9.17 -9.79
CA LEU A 56 14.64 9.59 -11.09
C LEU A 56 13.73 10.56 -11.84
N GLY A 57 12.41 10.45 -11.69
CA GLY A 57 11.45 11.23 -12.47
C GLY A 57 10.91 12.48 -11.77
N LEU A 58 10.82 12.48 -10.42
CA LEU A 58 10.09 13.50 -9.66
C LEU A 58 10.91 14.09 -8.51
N MET A 59 12.24 13.98 -8.54
CA MET A 59 13.11 14.51 -7.49
C MET A 59 12.94 16.01 -7.20
N PRO A 60 12.71 16.91 -8.20
CA PRO A 60 12.42 18.31 -7.92
C PRO A 60 11.16 18.54 -7.07
N LEU A 61 10.25 17.57 -7.02
CA LEU A 61 9.02 17.59 -6.24
C LEU A 61 9.12 16.79 -4.93
N ALA A 62 10.33 16.37 -4.54
CA ALA A 62 10.59 15.56 -3.35
C ALA A 62 9.94 16.08 -2.05
N PRO A 63 9.97 17.40 -1.74
CA PRO A 63 9.32 17.90 -0.53
C PRO A 63 7.84 17.52 -0.45
N TYR A 64 7.14 17.56 -1.59
CA TYR A 64 5.69 17.33 -1.64
C TYR A 64 5.34 15.84 -1.59
N TRP A 65 6.01 15.00 -2.38
CA TRP A 65 5.67 13.57 -2.39
C TRP A 65 6.15 12.85 -1.12
N ARG A 66 7.23 13.29 -0.50
CA ARG A 66 7.68 12.74 0.81
C ARG A 66 6.65 13.01 1.89
N GLU A 67 6.11 14.23 1.95
CA GLU A 67 5.04 14.58 2.88
C GLU A 67 3.78 13.74 2.64
N MET A 68 3.38 13.56 1.38
CA MET A 68 2.24 12.71 1.03
C MET A 68 2.47 11.25 1.45
N LEU A 69 3.64 10.67 1.18
CA LEU A 69 3.98 9.31 1.59
C LEU A 69 3.98 9.17 3.12
N ALA A 70 4.46 10.17 3.86
CA ALA A 70 4.41 10.16 5.32
C ALA A 70 2.97 10.12 5.85
N VAL A 71 2.06 10.90 5.28
CA VAL A 71 0.63 10.86 5.64
C VAL A 71 0.02 9.50 5.34
N LEU A 72 0.28 8.95 4.15
CA LEU A 72 -0.18 7.61 3.76
C LEU A 72 0.40 6.52 4.68
N ALA A 73 1.65 6.68 5.12
CA ALA A 73 2.32 5.75 6.00
C ALA A 73 1.64 5.66 7.36
N VAL A 74 1.41 6.82 8.00
CA VAL A 74 0.71 6.91 9.29
C VAL A 74 -0.71 6.36 9.19
N ALA A 75 -1.46 6.72 8.13
CA ALA A 75 -2.80 6.21 7.92
C ALA A 75 -2.82 4.68 7.74
N SER A 76 -1.86 4.13 7.00
CA SER A 76 -1.76 2.69 6.74
C SER A 76 -1.37 1.90 7.98
N LEU A 77 -0.45 2.42 8.79
CA LEU A 77 -0.11 1.84 10.10
C LEU A 77 -1.34 1.83 11.02
N ALA A 78 -2.01 2.97 11.18
CA ALA A 78 -3.16 3.08 12.05
C ALA A 78 -4.30 2.13 11.63
N ILE A 79 -4.71 2.18 10.37
CA ILE A 79 -5.83 1.36 9.88
C ILE A 79 -5.45 -0.12 9.82
N GLY A 80 -4.27 -0.44 9.30
CA GLY A 80 -3.81 -1.83 9.18
C GLY A 80 -3.70 -2.52 10.54
N SER A 81 -3.06 -1.88 11.52
CA SER A 81 -2.88 -2.45 12.85
C SER A 81 -4.17 -2.53 13.65
N LEU A 82 -5.01 -1.49 13.65
CA LEU A 82 -6.24 -1.47 14.45
C LEU A 82 -7.29 -2.43 13.89
N VAL A 83 -7.51 -2.43 12.58
CA VAL A 83 -8.58 -3.23 11.97
C VAL A 83 -8.20 -4.72 11.89
N ALA A 84 -6.90 -5.06 11.81
CA ALA A 84 -6.45 -6.45 11.85
C ALA A 84 -6.85 -7.18 13.15
N ILE A 85 -6.86 -6.49 14.30
CA ILE A 85 -7.15 -7.09 15.62
C ILE A 85 -8.57 -7.66 15.69
N VAL A 86 -9.52 -7.01 15.03
CA VAL A 86 -10.95 -7.39 15.08
C VAL A 86 -11.35 -8.39 13.99
N GLN A 87 -10.43 -8.81 13.11
CA GLN A 87 -10.75 -9.76 12.05
C GLN A 87 -10.82 -11.20 12.57
N THR A 88 -11.86 -11.92 12.19
CA THR A 88 -12.02 -13.36 12.45
C THR A 88 -11.55 -14.23 11.29
N ASN A 89 -11.52 -13.71 10.07
CA ASN A 89 -11.04 -14.40 8.88
C ASN A 89 -9.52 -14.19 8.71
N LEU A 90 -8.77 -15.29 8.62
CA LEU A 90 -7.31 -15.26 8.48
C LEU A 90 -6.84 -14.48 7.25
N LYS A 91 -7.48 -14.63 6.09
CA LYS A 91 -7.09 -13.91 4.87
C LYS A 91 -7.36 -12.41 4.99
N ARG A 92 -8.48 -12.01 5.61
CA ARG A 92 -8.76 -10.60 5.91
C ARG A 92 -7.74 -10.03 6.89
N MET A 93 -7.41 -10.78 7.95
CA MET A 93 -6.38 -10.39 8.92
C MET A 93 -5.03 -10.17 8.23
N LEU A 94 -4.62 -11.09 7.35
CA LEU A 94 -3.40 -10.95 6.55
C LEU A 94 -3.47 -9.78 5.56
N ALA A 95 -4.64 -9.46 5.00
CA ALA A 95 -4.83 -8.27 4.18
C ALA A 95 -4.57 -6.99 4.98
N TYR A 96 -5.18 -6.85 6.17
CA TYR A 96 -4.95 -5.68 7.04
C TYR A 96 -3.52 -5.61 7.59
N SER A 97 -2.91 -6.75 7.90
CA SER A 97 -1.47 -6.82 8.20
C SER A 97 -0.64 -6.30 7.02
N THR A 98 -0.98 -6.69 5.79
CA THR A 98 -0.31 -6.19 4.58
C THR A 98 -0.47 -4.67 4.44
N ILE A 99 -1.67 -4.13 4.71
CA ILE A 99 -1.93 -2.67 4.70
C ILE A 99 -0.99 -1.97 5.69
N GLY A 100 -0.88 -2.49 6.92
CA GLY A 100 0.03 -1.96 7.93
C GLY A 100 1.50 -1.98 7.47
N HIS A 101 1.94 -3.07 6.83
CA HIS A 101 3.30 -3.18 6.29
C HIS A 101 3.62 -2.18 5.19
N MET A 102 2.64 -1.70 4.42
CA MET A 102 2.88 -0.62 3.46
C MET A 102 3.23 0.68 4.15
N GLY A 103 2.75 0.89 5.38
CA GLY A 103 3.15 2.04 6.18
C GLY A 103 4.62 2.01 6.57
N PHE A 104 5.16 0.85 6.97
CA PHE A 104 6.60 0.70 7.20
C PHE A 104 7.40 0.91 5.91
N LEU A 105 6.92 0.40 4.78
CA LEU A 105 7.58 0.55 3.48
C LEU A 105 7.67 2.02 3.04
N PHE A 106 6.66 2.85 3.32
CA PHE A 106 6.69 4.27 2.97
C PHE A 106 7.53 5.14 3.92
N LEU A 107 7.88 4.63 5.11
CA LEU A 107 8.77 5.32 6.05
C LEU A 107 10.26 5.08 5.76
N GLY A 108 10.60 3.94 5.14
CA GLY A 108 11.97 3.56 4.78
C GLY A 108 12.41 4.17 3.46
#